data_AF-A0A8T6P2D2-F1
#
_entry.id   AF-A0A8T6P2D2-F1
#
_cell.length_a   1.000
_cell.length_b   1.000
_cell.length_c   1.000
_cell.angle_alpha   90.00
_cell.angle_beta   90.00
_cell.angle_gamma   90.00
#
_symmetry.space_group_name_H-M   'P 1'
#
loop_
_entity.id
_entity.type
_entity.pdbx_description
1 polymer ?
#
loop_
_entity_poly.entity_id
_entity_poly.type
_entity_poly.pdbx_seq_one_letter_code
_entity_poly.pdbx_strand_id
1 'polypeptide(L)'
;MASITQRFQPVSAGDGEADPLLQFARSVAPLLDVDFTASEDQLDESVIEDPGRKRTLRRRYGDESRGFRVVLEQELEEGAEASTADKVLVTAYGLPPDISLEIERSRDYFEPRFVELRASGPDETILQQIKAQFEASFKPEERSLTVEELTQAIASIRAAIRAGRWPAVEIRARQVLDSDPAEAEALFALGVARAAQGDLEVGAIYLKETLEADPEHYDALYNLGLIHINQGLPELAIDFLQRSLQIEPENHPVYYQLGKANEDAGRLDEALAAYQESLRLAPNPELDWNYTGMDLSKWAKEAVERVEALAKAAAVAEELSPVDAELTATEDPATDELV
;
A
#
# COMPACT_ATOMS: atom_id res chain seq x y z
N MET A 1 15.17 15.81 -32.34
CA MET A 1 14.29 16.18 -31.23
C MET A 1 14.93 15.67 -29.96
N ALA A 2 15.39 16.57 -29.11
CA ALA A 2 15.78 16.24 -27.75
C ALA A 2 14.52 16.01 -26.91
N SER A 3 14.65 15.18 -25.88
CA SER A 3 13.58 14.90 -24.93
C SER A 3 14.15 14.78 -23.53
N ILE A 4 13.43 15.29 -22.55
CA ILE A 4 13.77 15.23 -21.13
C ILE A 4 12.57 14.66 -20.39
N THR A 5 12.84 13.68 -19.54
CA THR A 5 11.89 13.16 -18.57
C THR A 5 12.50 13.32 -17.18
N GLN A 6 11.76 13.95 -16.25
CA GLN A 6 12.19 14.14 -14.87
C GLN A 6 11.02 13.86 -13.94
N ARG A 7 11.23 13.04 -12.92
CA ARG A 7 10.19 12.64 -11.96
C ARG A 7 10.65 12.95 -10.54
N PHE A 8 9.74 13.51 -9.74
CA PHE A 8 9.91 13.73 -8.29
C PHE A 8 8.75 13.08 -7.53
N GLN A 9 9.02 12.57 -6.33
CA GLN A 9 7.94 12.30 -5.36
C GLN A 9 7.56 13.62 -4.70
N PRO A 10 6.27 14.02 -4.66
CA PRO A 10 5.87 15.32 -4.16
C PRO A 10 5.76 15.27 -2.64
N VAL A 11 6.24 16.33 -2.03
CA VAL A 11 5.80 16.75 -0.70
C VAL A 11 4.43 17.39 -0.85
N SER A 12 3.53 17.14 0.10
CA SER A 12 2.16 17.68 0.13
C SER A 12 2.11 19.15 -0.32
N ALA A 13 1.33 19.46 -1.35
CA ALA A 13 0.91 20.83 -1.58
C ALA A 13 0.12 21.28 -0.34
N GLY A 14 0.53 22.36 0.30
CA GLY A 14 -0.18 22.92 1.43
C GLY A 14 -1.59 23.33 1.03
N ASP A 15 -2.56 23.06 1.89
CA ASP A 15 -3.95 23.51 1.73
C ASP A 15 -3.97 25.05 1.82
N GLY A 16 -3.94 25.75 0.68
CA GLY A 16 -4.19 27.20 0.64
C GLY A 16 -3.51 28.03 -0.45
N GLU A 17 -2.53 27.50 -1.20
CA GLU A 17 -1.88 28.24 -2.29
C GLU A 17 -2.32 27.77 -3.69
N ALA A 18 -2.16 28.63 -4.71
CA ALA A 18 -2.51 28.31 -6.10
C ALA A 18 -1.83 27.01 -6.57
N ASP A 19 -2.52 26.18 -7.36
CA ASP A 19 -2.04 24.83 -7.75
C ASP A 19 -0.57 24.86 -8.24
N PRO A 20 0.36 24.13 -7.60
CA PRO A 20 1.78 24.12 -7.95
C PRO A 20 2.06 23.81 -9.42
N LEU A 21 1.23 22.95 -10.05
CA LEU A 21 1.34 22.67 -11.49
C LEU A 21 1.07 23.92 -12.34
N LEU A 22 0.08 24.71 -11.95
CA LEU A 22 -0.29 25.95 -12.65
C LEU A 22 0.74 27.06 -12.41
N GLN A 23 1.29 27.14 -11.19
CA GLN A 23 2.38 28.06 -10.88
C GLN A 23 3.62 27.76 -11.72
N PHE A 24 4.01 26.48 -11.79
CA PHE A 24 5.13 26.06 -12.63
C PHE A 24 4.86 26.34 -14.11
N ALA A 25 3.66 26.00 -14.63
CA ALA A 25 3.28 26.31 -16.01
C ALA A 25 3.46 27.81 -16.30
N ARG A 26 2.98 28.68 -15.41
CA ARG A 26 3.18 30.15 -15.52
C ARG A 26 4.65 30.56 -15.47
N SER A 27 5.50 29.86 -14.72
CA SER A 27 6.93 30.17 -14.62
C SER A 27 7.71 29.87 -15.91
N VAL A 28 7.30 28.85 -16.67
CA VAL A 28 7.92 28.47 -17.94
C VAL A 28 7.36 29.25 -19.14
N ALA A 29 6.25 29.98 -18.98
CA ALA A 29 5.63 30.79 -20.03
C ALA A 29 6.61 31.70 -20.78
N PRO A 30 7.45 32.49 -20.08
CA PRO A 30 8.39 33.37 -20.76
C PRO A 30 9.46 32.61 -21.55
N LEU A 31 9.83 31.40 -21.13
CA LEU A 31 10.78 30.55 -21.87
C LEU A 31 10.19 30.02 -23.18
N LEU A 32 8.86 29.88 -23.20
CA LEU A 32 8.10 29.41 -24.36
C LEU A 32 7.56 30.56 -25.22
N ASP A 33 7.78 31.83 -24.82
CA ASP A 33 7.10 33.02 -25.38
C ASP A 33 5.56 32.87 -25.40
N VAL A 34 5.02 32.23 -24.36
CA VAL A 34 3.59 31.96 -24.17
C VAL A 34 3.04 32.89 -23.09
N ASP A 35 1.80 33.34 -23.27
CA ASP A 35 1.03 34.00 -22.23
C ASP A 35 -0.07 33.05 -21.72
N PHE A 36 0.00 32.67 -20.44
CA PHE A 36 -1.03 31.84 -19.77
C PHE A 36 -2.18 32.68 -19.21
N THR A 37 -2.39 33.92 -19.66
CA THR A 37 -3.63 34.65 -19.43
C THR A 37 -4.77 33.92 -20.15
N ALA A 38 -5.35 32.94 -19.49
CA ALA A 38 -6.55 32.29 -19.96
C ALA A 38 -7.63 33.35 -20.17
N SER A 39 -8.02 33.61 -21.41
CA SER A 39 -9.42 33.93 -21.66
C SER A 39 -10.22 32.76 -21.07
N GLU A 40 -11.08 33.05 -20.10
CA GLU A 40 -11.88 32.06 -19.38
C GLU A 40 -12.96 31.38 -20.26
N ASP A 41 -12.91 31.56 -21.58
CA ASP A 41 -14.10 31.45 -22.42
C ASP A 41 -14.34 30.07 -23.05
N GLN A 42 -13.51 29.03 -22.81
CA GLN A 42 -13.80 27.67 -23.28
C GLN A 42 -13.45 26.57 -22.24
N LEU A 43 -14.47 26.13 -21.52
CA LEU A 43 -14.49 24.91 -20.70
C LEU A 43 -15.16 23.79 -21.49
N ASP A 44 -14.48 22.67 -21.65
CA ASP A 44 -15.02 21.43 -22.20
C ASP A 44 -15.07 20.39 -21.07
N GLU A 45 -16.28 19.95 -20.74
CA GLU A 45 -16.51 18.92 -19.73
C GLU A 45 -16.88 17.61 -20.42
N SER A 46 -16.12 16.57 -20.15
CA SER A 46 -16.41 15.22 -20.64
C SER A 46 -16.52 14.26 -19.47
N VAL A 47 -17.58 13.46 -19.46
CA VAL A 47 -17.74 12.38 -18.47
C VAL A 47 -16.98 11.17 -18.97
N ILE A 48 -16.06 10.67 -18.16
CA ILE A 48 -15.37 9.40 -18.40
C ILE A 48 -16.06 8.34 -17.54
N GLU A 49 -16.68 7.38 -18.21
CA GLU A 49 -17.25 6.20 -17.56
C GLU A 49 -16.26 5.03 -17.67
N ASP A 50 -15.64 4.69 -16.53
CA ASP A 50 -14.82 3.48 -16.37
C ASP A 50 -15.64 2.44 -15.57
N PRO A 51 -15.49 1.11 -15.77
CA PRO A 51 -16.29 0.13 -15.05
C PRO A 51 -16.12 0.26 -13.53
N GLY A 52 -17.13 0.83 -12.86
CA GLY A 52 -17.16 1.03 -11.41
C GLY A 52 -16.74 2.41 -10.89
N ARG A 53 -16.37 3.36 -11.76
CA ARG A 53 -16.04 4.75 -11.36
C ARG A 53 -16.64 5.76 -12.32
N LYS A 54 -17.43 6.71 -11.81
CA LYS A 54 -17.83 7.91 -12.55
C LYS A 54 -16.80 9.01 -12.31
N ARG A 55 -16.12 9.43 -13.36
CA ARG A 55 -15.11 10.50 -13.32
C ARG A 55 -15.54 11.61 -14.25
N THR A 56 -15.40 12.86 -13.81
CA THR A 56 -15.59 14.00 -14.71
C THR A 56 -14.23 14.57 -15.08
N LEU A 57 -13.92 14.55 -16.37
CA LEU A 57 -12.73 15.20 -16.90
C LEU A 57 -13.10 16.62 -17.35
N ARG A 58 -12.53 17.61 -16.68
CA ARG A 58 -12.60 19.01 -17.10
C ARG A 58 -11.37 19.35 -17.90
N ARG A 59 -11.58 19.82 -19.14
CA ARG A 59 -10.56 20.40 -20.00
C ARG A 59 -10.79 21.89 -20.11
N ARG A 60 -9.77 22.68 -19.78
CA ARG A 60 -9.76 24.10 -20.11
C ARG A 60 -8.74 24.36 -21.20
N TYR A 61 -9.19 25.03 -22.25
CA TYR A 61 -8.34 25.44 -23.37
C TYR A 61 -7.91 26.90 -23.19
N GLY A 62 -6.61 27.17 -23.39
CA GLY A 62 -6.06 28.53 -23.47
C GLY A 62 -6.16 29.14 -24.87
N ASP A 63 -5.76 30.40 -25.00
CA ASP A 63 -5.83 31.20 -26.24
C ASP A 63 -5.15 30.51 -27.45
N GLU A 64 -5.95 30.14 -28.46
CA GLU A 64 -5.45 29.54 -29.72
C GLU A 64 -4.87 30.60 -30.69
N SER A 65 -4.99 31.90 -30.40
CA SER A 65 -4.71 33.00 -31.35
C SER A 65 -3.24 33.13 -31.79
N ARG A 66 -2.30 32.51 -31.05
CA ARG A 66 -0.88 32.44 -31.42
C ARG A 66 -0.37 31.03 -31.73
N GLY A 67 -1.29 30.07 -31.94
CA GLY A 67 -0.97 28.70 -32.35
C GLY A 67 -0.79 27.71 -31.20
N PHE A 68 -0.84 28.10 -29.93
CA PHE A 68 -0.66 27.17 -28.82
C PHE A 68 -1.98 26.60 -28.29
N ARG A 69 -1.91 25.39 -27.72
CA ARG A 69 -3.01 24.73 -27.00
C ARG A 69 -2.53 24.33 -25.60
N VAL A 70 -3.00 25.06 -24.60
CA VAL A 70 -2.89 24.65 -23.20
C VAL A 70 -4.12 23.83 -22.86
N VAL A 71 -3.93 22.60 -22.38
CA VAL A 71 -4.98 21.74 -21.87
C VAL A 71 -4.72 21.50 -20.39
N LEU A 72 -5.56 22.10 -19.54
CA LEU A 72 -5.63 21.71 -18.14
C LEU A 72 -6.58 20.54 -18.03
N GLU A 73 -6.08 19.37 -17.66
CA GLU A 73 -6.89 18.18 -17.40
C GLU A 73 -7.05 17.99 -15.89
N GLN A 74 -8.30 18.08 -15.46
CA GLN A 74 -8.65 17.92 -14.07
C GLN A 74 -9.64 16.78 -13.93
N GLU A 75 -9.31 15.83 -13.06
CA GLU A 75 -10.17 14.72 -12.74
C GLU A 75 -10.98 15.06 -11.48
N LEU A 76 -12.29 14.85 -11.56
CA LEU A 76 -13.23 15.09 -10.46
C LEU A 76 -13.89 13.78 -10.07
N GLU A 77 -13.77 13.42 -8.79
CA GLU A 77 -14.60 12.40 -8.17
C GLU A 77 -16.00 12.94 -7.84
N GLU A 78 -17.01 12.07 -7.92
CA GLU A 78 -18.41 12.41 -7.67
C GLU A 78 -18.60 12.87 -6.20
N GLY A 79 -18.92 14.15 -6.01
CA GLY A 79 -19.21 14.74 -4.69
C GLY A 79 -18.09 15.62 -4.07
N ALA A 80 -16.96 15.84 -4.75
CA ALA A 80 -15.90 16.72 -4.26
C ALA A 80 -16.20 18.22 -4.56
N GLU A 81 -16.15 19.09 -3.54
CA GLU A 81 -16.40 20.54 -3.67
C GLU A 81 -15.19 21.36 -4.14
N ALA A 82 -13.96 20.83 -4.03
CA ALA A 82 -12.75 21.53 -4.41
C ALA A 82 -11.83 20.63 -5.24
N SER A 83 -11.43 21.12 -6.42
CA SER A 83 -10.61 20.38 -7.37
C SER A 83 -9.32 21.10 -7.68
N THR A 84 -8.26 20.32 -7.80
CA THR A 84 -6.88 20.73 -8.10
C THR A 84 -6.41 19.84 -9.25
N ALA A 85 -5.77 20.38 -10.28
CA ALA A 85 -5.56 19.71 -11.57
C ALA A 85 -4.62 18.50 -11.43
N ASP A 86 -4.93 17.36 -12.06
CA ASP A 86 -4.10 16.15 -11.98
C ASP A 86 -3.07 16.08 -13.10
N LYS A 87 -3.37 16.75 -14.21
CA LYS A 87 -2.50 16.78 -15.38
C LYS A 87 -2.56 18.16 -16.03
N VAL A 88 -1.38 18.71 -16.31
CA VAL A 88 -1.22 19.94 -17.08
C VAL A 88 -0.48 19.58 -18.36
N LEU A 89 -1.19 19.61 -19.48
CA LEU A 89 -0.62 19.41 -20.79
C LEU A 89 -0.50 20.77 -21.49
N VAL A 90 0.72 21.18 -21.81
CA VAL A 90 1.00 22.39 -22.57
C VAL A 90 1.58 21.98 -23.91
N THR A 91 0.80 22.16 -24.99
CA THR A 91 1.30 21.93 -26.35
C THR A 91 1.36 23.26 -27.07
N ALA A 92 2.56 23.82 -27.24
CA ALA A 92 2.75 25.05 -27.99
C ALA A 92 3.03 24.72 -29.47
N TYR A 93 2.09 25.03 -30.38
CA TYR A 93 2.38 25.02 -31.81
C TYR A 93 2.68 26.45 -32.27
N GLY A 94 3.69 26.64 -33.13
CA GLY A 94 3.95 27.94 -33.77
C GLY A 94 5.33 28.56 -33.58
N LEU A 95 6.22 27.98 -32.76
CA LEU A 95 7.63 28.33 -32.74
C LEU A 95 8.44 27.19 -33.34
N PRO A 96 9.09 27.37 -34.50
CA PRO A 96 9.92 26.32 -35.08
C PRO A 96 11.09 25.96 -34.14
N PRO A 97 11.35 24.66 -33.90
CA PRO A 97 10.36 23.55 -33.85
C PRO A 97 9.65 23.34 -32.48
N ASP A 98 8.35 23.06 -32.57
CA ASP A 98 7.50 22.22 -31.71
C ASP A 98 8.07 21.75 -30.36
N ILE A 99 7.85 22.54 -29.30
CA ILE A 99 8.08 22.10 -27.92
C ILE A 99 6.79 21.53 -27.34
N SER A 100 6.81 20.25 -26.97
CA SER A 100 5.73 19.58 -26.21
C SER A 100 6.13 19.50 -24.75
N LEU A 101 5.24 19.93 -23.85
CA LEU A 101 5.45 19.95 -22.41
C LEU A 101 4.26 19.26 -21.73
N GLU A 102 4.49 18.10 -21.12
CA GLU A 102 3.51 17.37 -20.32
C GLU A 102 3.99 17.34 -18.87
N ILE A 103 3.09 17.67 -17.95
CA ILE A 103 3.34 17.57 -16.52
C ILE A 103 2.19 16.81 -15.89
N GLU A 104 2.52 15.68 -15.29
CA GLU A 104 1.56 14.77 -14.71
C GLU A 104 1.79 14.70 -13.19
N ARG A 105 0.73 14.90 -12.41
CA ARG A 105 0.74 14.64 -10.97
C ARG A 105 -0.12 13.43 -10.69
N SER A 106 0.51 12.32 -10.30
CA SER A 106 -0.28 11.20 -9.80
C SER A 106 -0.81 11.51 -8.41
N ARG A 107 -2.13 11.40 -8.29
CA ARG A 107 -2.87 11.42 -7.03
C ARG A 107 -3.34 10.05 -6.61
N ASP A 108 -2.97 9.01 -7.34
CA ASP A 108 -3.45 7.68 -7.06
C ASP A 108 -3.11 7.35 -5.61
N TYR A 109 -4.13 7.09 -4.80
CA TYR A 109 -3.94 6.68 -3.42
C TYR A 109 -3.14 5.38 -3.38
N PHE A 110 -3.20 4.58 -4.45
CA PHE A 110 -2.59 3.26 -4.58
C PHE A 110 -1.15 3.29 -5.15
N GLU A 111 -0.69 4.40 -5.73
CA GLU A 111 0.69 4.56 -6.23
C GLU A 111 1.47 5.64 -5.46
N PRO A 112 2.82 5.58 -5.41
CA PRO A 112 3.59 6.69 -4.88
C PRO A 112 3.27 7.95 -5.68
N ARG A 113 2.68 8.95 -5.00
CA ARG A 113 2.46 10.27 -5.58
C ARG A 113 3.75 10.71 -6.29
N PHE A 114 3.60 11.26 -7.49
CA PHE A 114 4.72 11.78 -8.26
C PHE A 114 4.29 13.05 -8.97
N VAL A 115 5.26 13.90 -9.29
CA VAL A 115 5.13 14.89 -10.35
C VAL A 115 6.18 14.52 -11.39
N GLU A 116 5.74 14.32 -12.63
CA GLU A 116 6.61 13.98 -13.75
C GLU A 116 6.50 15.04 -14.83
N LEU A 117 7.66 15.53 -15.25
CA LEU A 117 7.85 16.38 -16.41
C LEU A 117 8.26 15.50 -17.59
N ARG A 118 7.56 15.61 -18.72
CA ARG A 118 8.00 15.15 -20.04
C ARG A 118 8.05 16.35 -20.98
N ALA A 119 9.24 16.73 -21.42
CA ALA A 119 9.42 17.82 -22.37
C ALA A 119 10.16 17.30 -23.61
N SER A 120 9.72 17.66 -24.80
CA SER A 120 10.42 17.33 -26.05
C SER A 120 10.43 18.50 -27.00
N GLY A 121 11.50 18.63 -27.76
CA GLY A 121 11.70 19.78 -28.63
C GLY A 121 13.05 19.74 -29.36
N PRO A 122 13.32 20.73 -30.21
CA PRO A 122 14.54 20.86 -31.00
C PRO A 122 15.64 21.62 -30.28
N ASP A 123 15.30 22.48 -29.32
CA ASP A 123 16.22 23.34 -28.60
C ASP A 123 16.51 22.75 -27.22
N GLU A 124 17.64 22.07 -27.12
CA GLU A 124 18.10 21.47 -25.88
C GLU A 124 18.33 22.51 -24.77
N THR A 125 18.69 23.74 -25.11
CA THR A 125 18.91 24.82 -24.12
C THR A 125 17.62 25.18 -23.42
N ILE A 126 16.53 25.35 -24.18
CA ILE A 126 15.20 25.64 -23.64
C ILE A 126 14.73 24.45 -22.78
N LEU A 127 14.92 23.20 -23.25
CA LEU A 127 14.55 22.02 -22.47
C LEU A 127 15.30 21.94 -21.14
N GLN A 128 16.59 22.27 -21.11
CA GLN A 128 17.36 22.31 -19.85
C GLN A 128 16.91 23.44 -18.92
N GLN A 129 16.49 24.60 -19.45
CA GLN A 129 15.91 25.67 -18.64
C GLN A 129 14.55 25.27 -18.04
N ILE A 130 13.70 24.59 -18.81
CA ILE A 130 12.43 24.01 -18.32
C ILE A 130 12.71 22.99 -17.22
N LYS A 131 13.68 22.08 -17.42
CA LYS A 131 14.11 21.10 -16.42
C LYS A 131 14.57 21.79 -15.14
N ALA A 132 15.43 22.81 -15.24
CA ALA A 132 15.93 23.54 -14.08
C ALA A 132 14.82 24.29 -13.32
N GLN A 133 13.86 24.89 -14.02
CA GLN A 133 12.70 25.50 -13.36
C GLN A 133 11.80 24.45 -12.70
N PHE A 134 11.67 23.27 -13.31
CA PHE A 134 10.88 22.17 -12.76
C PHE A 134 11.51 21.65 -11.48
N GLU A 135 12.83 21.47 -11.49
CA GLU A 135 13.61 21.17 -10.28
C GLU A 135 13.43 22.27 -9.23
N ALA A 136 13.53 23.55 -9.58
CA ALA A 136 13.34 24.62 -8.61
C ALA A 136 11.92 24.68 -8.00
N SER A 137 10.90 24.22 -8.74
CA SER A 137 9.50 24.26 -8.34
C SER A 137 9.04 23.01 -7.59
N PHE A 138 9.63 21.85 -7.87
CA PHE A 138 9.16 20.55 -7.36
C PHE A 138 10.24 19.68 -6.74
N LYS A 139 11.52 20.07 -6.80
CA LYS A 139 12.55 19.34 -6.05
C LYS A 139 12.15 19.43 -4.57
N PRO A 140 11.97 18.29 -3.88
CA PRO A 140 11.71 18.32 -2.45
C PRO A 140 12.83 19.10 -1.78
N GLU A 141 12.50 20.01 -0.87
CA GLU A 141 13.52 20.64 -0.03
C GLU A 141 14.27 19.49 0.67
N GLU A 142 15.54 19.29 0.31
CA GLU A 142 16.47 18.40 1.01
C GLU A 142 16.79 19.03 2.39
N ARG A 143 15.76 19.15 3.20
CA ARG A 143 15.86 19.61 4.57
C ARG A 143 15.67 18.40 5.46
N SER A 144 16.78 17.90 6.00
CA SER A 144 16.75 16.94 7.07
C SER A 144 15.95 17.51 8.25
N LEU A 145 14.96 16.78 8.72
CA LEU A 145 14.22 17.10 9.94
C LEU A 145 15.18 17.19 11.12
N THR A 146 14.98 18.17 12.00
CA THR A 146 15.62 18.17 13.31
C THR A 146 15.07 17.03 14.18
N VAL A 147 15.79 16.65 15.24
CA VAL A 147 15.34 15.61 16.19
C VAL A 147 13.97 15.93 16.79
N GLU A 148 13.68 17.22 17.06
CA GLU A 148 12.39 17.66 17.58
C GLU A 148 11.27 17.51 16.53
N GLU A 149 11.53 17.91 15.29
CA GLU A 149 10.58 17.77 14.18
C GLU A 149 10.30 16.29 13.83
N LEU A 150 11.33 15.44 13.89
CA LEU A 150 11.21 13.99 13.74
C LEU A 150 10.35 13.39 14.85
N THR A 151 10.63 13.74 16.11
CA THR A 151 9.86 13.27 17.27
C THR A 151 8.38 13.67 17.14
N GLN A 152 8.10 14.90 16.73
CA GLN A 152 6.75 15.38 16.49
C GLN A 152 6.10 14.67 15.28
N ALA A 153 6.87 14.33 14.25
CA ALA A 153 6.40 13.57 13.10
C ALA A 153 5.90 12.18 13.51
N ILE A 154 6.73 11.43 14.22
CA ILE A 154 6.41 10.09 14.70
C ILE A 154 5.20 10.13 15.65
N ALA A 155 5.12 11.13 16.54
CA ALA A 155 3.95 11.30 17.41
C ALA A 155 2.65 11.53 16.62
N SER A 156 2.72 12.35 15.57
CA SER A 156 1.59 12.63 14.67
C SER A 156 1.16 11.40 13.88
N ILE A 157 2.12 10.62 13.37
CA ILE A 157 1.88 9.34 12.67
C ILE A 157 1.10 8.39 13.58
N ARG A 158 1.59 8.15 14.80
CA ARG A 158 0.93 7.27 15.77
C ARG A 158 -0.48 7.74 16.11
N ALA A 159 -0.70 9.06 16.23
CA ALA A 159 -2.03 9.62 16.46
C ALA A 159 -2.97 9.44 15.25
N ALA A 160 -2.45 9.54 14.03
CA ALA A 160 -3.21 9.32 12.81
C ALA A 160 -3.59 7.85 12.61
N ILE A 161 -2.69 6.91 12.93
CA ILE A 161 -2.97 5.47 12.93
C ILE A 161 -4.14 5.15 13.88
N ARG A 162 -4.08 5.63 15.14
CA ARG A 162 -5.17 5.44 16.11
C ARG A 162 -6.50 6.03 15.67
N ALA A 163 -6.47 7.07 14.85
CA ALA A 163 -7.66 7.72 14.31
C ALA A 163 -8.12 7.14 12.96
N GLY A 164 -7.43 6.12 12.42
CA GLY A 164 -7.73 5.55 11.10
C GLY A 164 -7.53 6.53 9.94
N ARG A 165 -6.73 7.59 10.13
CA ARG A 165 -6.49 8.63 9.10
C ARG A 165 -5.31 8.23 8.22
N TRP A 166 -5.48 7.20 7.41
CA TRP A 166 -4.41 6.63 6.57
C TRP A 166 -3.74 7.63 5.61
N PRO A 167 -4.47 8.56 4.94
CA PRO A 167 -3.81 9.56 4.10
C PRO A 167 -2.83 10.47 4.88
N ALA A 168 -3.17 10.81 6.13
CA ALA A 168 -2.30 11.62 6.98
C ALA A 168 -1.06 10.83 7.44
N VAL A 169 -1.22 9.52 7.69
CA VAL A 169 -0.10 8.61 7.99
C VAL A 169 0.89 8.60 6.82
N GLU A 170 0.40 8.38 5.59
CA GLU A 170 1.27 8.29 4.42
C GLU A 170 2.05 9.57 4.16
N ILE A 171 1.38 10.73 4.23
CA ILE A 171 2.03 12.02 4.02
C ILE A 171 3.13 12.22 5.04
N ARG A 172 2.84 11.98 6.33
CA ARG A 172 3.80 12.28 7.39
C ARG A 172 4.95 11.26 7.43
N ALA A 173 4.67 10.00 7.17
CA ALA A 173 5.69 8.95 7.09
C ALA A 173 6.66 9.19 5.93
N ARG A 174 6.18 9.53 4.73
CA ARG A 174 7.06 9.87 3.60
C ARG A 174 7.96 11.06 3.90
N GLN A 175 7.41 12.08 4.54
CA GLN A 175 8.19 13.27 4.92
C GLN A 175 9.33 12.93 5.91
N VAL A 176 9.14 11.92 6.76
CA VAL A 176 10.22 11.39 7.61
C VAL A 176 11.25 10.64 6.77
N LEU A 177 10.80 9.78 5.86
CA LEU A 177 11.68 8.97 5.00
C LEU A 177 12.49 9.81 3.99
N ASP A 178 11.98 10.98 3.59
CA ASP A 178 12.75 11.94 2.79
C ASP A 178 13.99 12.46 3.54
N SER A 179 13.95 12.48 4.88
CA SER A 179 15.08 12.87 5.73
C SER A 179 15.93 11.69 6.20
N ASP A 180 15.28 10.60 6.60
CA ASP A 180 15.92 9.36 7.05
C ASP A 180 15.20 8.15 6.41
N PRO A 181 15.72 7.64 5.29
CA PRO A 181 15.10 6.54 4.56
C PRO A 181 15.01 5.21 5.33
N ALA A 182 15.79 5.05 6.40
CA ALA A 182 15.84 3.84 7.21
C ALA A 182 15.07 3.99 8.54
N GLU A 183 14.27 5.03 8.71
CA GLU A 183 13.51 5.23 9.94
C GLU A 183 12.38 4.20 10.06
N ALA A 184 12.60 3.21 10.93
CA ALA A 184 11.78 2.00 11.05
C ALA A 184 10.29 2.30 11.35
N GLU A 185 10.01 3.27 12.22
CA GLU A 185 8.64 3.65 12.59
C GLU A 185 7.86 4.27 11.42
N ALA A 186 8.55 5.02 10.54
CA ALA A 186 7.92 5.59 9.36
C ALA A 186 7.68 4.52 8.27
N LEU A 187 8.63 3.62 8.06
CA LEU A 187 8.44 2.44 7.19
C LEU A 187 7.27 1.57 7.69
N PHE A 188 7.24 1.30 8.99
CA PHE A 188 6.17 0.52 9.63
C PHE A 188 4.80 1.17 9.41
N ALA A 189 4.72 2.48 9.60
CA ALA A 189 3.50 3.24 9.41
C ALA A 189 2.97 3.19 7.97
N LEU A 190 3.86 3.23 6.96
CA LEU A 190 3.47 3.01 5.56
C LEU A 190 2.96 1.58 5.34
N GLY A 191 3.65 0.58 5.90
CA GLY A 191 3.23 -0.82 5.82
C GLY A 191 1.82 -1.04 6.35
N VAL A 192 1.53 -0.53 7.55
CA VAL A 192 0.20 -0.62 8.18
C VAL A 192 -0.85 0.17 7.40
N ALA A 193 -0.53 1.39 6.95
CA ALA A 193 -1.48 2.21 6.19
C ALA A 193 -1.89 1.54 4.87
N ARG A 194 -0.94 0.87 4.19
CA ARG A 194 -1.19 0.13 2.95
C ARG A 194 -2.01 -1.13 3.19
N ALA A 195 -1.63 -1.92 4.18
CA ALA A 195 -2.39 -3.12 4.57
C ALA A 195 -3.83 -2.78 4.96
N ALA A 196 -4.05 -1.69 5.70
CA ALA A 196 -5.39 -1.24 6.10
C ALA A 196 -6.27 -0.77 4.92
N GLN A 197 -5.66 -0.36 3.81
CA GLN A 197 -6.35 0.03 2.57
C GLN A 197 -6.60 -1.17 1.63
N GLY A 198 -6.13 -2.37 1.99
CA GLY A 198 -6.27 -3.58 1.19
C GLY A 198 -5.05 -3.92 0.33
N ASP A 199 -4.04 -3.05 0.27
CA ASP A 199 -2.80 -3.26 -0.49
C ASP A 199 -1.82 -4.13 0.31
N LEU A 200 -2.18 -5.40 0.53
CA LEU A 200 -1.43 -6.31 1.41
C LEU A 200 0.00 -6.56 0.90
N GLU A 201 0.18 -6.68 -0.41
CA GLU A 201 1.49 -6.90 -1.03
C GLU A 201 2.42 -5.71 -0.80
N VAL A 202 1.91 -4.49 -0.99
CA VAL A 202 2.68 -3.26 -0.76
C VAL A 202 2.94 -3.07 0.74
N GLY A 203 1.96 -3.36 1.59
CA GLY A 203 2.11 -3.35 3.03
C GLY A 203 3.24 -4.27 3.48
N ALA A 204 3.28 -5.51 2.96
CA ALA A 204 4.32 -6.47 3.28
C ALA A 204 5.73 -6.04 2.83
N ILE A 205 5.86 -5.28 1.74
CA ILE A 205 7.15 -4.73 1.30
C ILE A 205 7.68 -3.75 2.36
N TYR A 206 6.89 -2.75 2.74
CA TYR A 206 7.32 -1.77 3.73
C TYR A 206 7.58 -2.40 5.11
N LEU A 207 6.79 -3.40 5.52
CA LEU A 207 7.05 -4.11 6.78
C LEU A 207 8.35 -4.94 6.72
N LYS A 208 8.74 -5.45 5.56
CA LYS A 208 10.06 -6.09 5.39
C LYS A 208 11.18 -5.07 5.45
N GLU A 209 11.01 -3.90 4.84
CA GLU A 209 11.97 -2.79 4.95
C GLU A 209 12.09 -2.32 6.41
N THR A 210 10.99 -2.29 7.18
CA THR A 210 11.04 -2.08 8.64
C THR A 210 11.95 -3.09 9.31
N LEU A 211 11.88 -4.37 8.96
CA LEU A 211 12.73 -5.41 9.54
C LEU A 211 14.19 -5.38 9.04
N GLU A 212 14.45 -4.75 7.89
CA GLU A 212 15.82 -4.46 7.46
C GLU A 212 16.44 -3.33 8.30
N ALA A 213 15.64 -2.33 8.68
CA ALA A 213 16.04 -1.24 9.55
C ALA A 213 16.12 -1.64 11.04
N ASP A 214 15.14 -2.39 11.51
CA ASP A 214 15.01 -2.90 12.88
C ASP A 214 14.57 -4.39 12.86
N PRO A 215 15.53 -5.33 12.89
CA PRO A 215 15.25 -6.77 12.81
C PRO A 215 14.39 -7.34 13.93
N GLU A 216 14.30 -6.65 15.07
CA GLU A 216 13.56 -7.07 16.27
C GLU A 216 12.23 -6.30 16.43
N HIS A 217 11.79 -5.55 15.41
CA HIS A 217 10.55 -4.78 15.44
C HIS A 217 9.32 -5.68 15.57
N TYR A 218 8.84 -5.83 16.81
CA TYR A 218 7.72 -6.72 17.17
C TYR A 218 6.49 -6.50 16.27
N ASP A 219 6.00 -5.26 16.14
CA ASP A 219 4.75 -5.02 15.41
C ASP A 219 4.89 -5.35 13.92
N ALA A 220 6.07 -5.19 13.31
CA ALA A 220 6.28 -5.53 11.91
C ALA A 220 6.27 -7.04 11.69
N LEU A 221 6.90 -7.81 12.58
CA LEU A 221 6.82 -9.28 12.60
C LEU A 221 5.37 -9.74 12.74
N TYR A 222 4.64 -9.19 13.72
CA TYR A 222 3.25 -9.55 13.95
C TYR A 222 2.35 -9.23 12.75
N ASN A 223 2.46 -8.03 12.17
CA ASN A 223 1.65 -7.64 11.01
C ASN A 223 1.99 -8.44 9.74
N LEU A 224 3.25 -8.80 9.51
CA LEU A 224 3.61 -9.73 8.42
C LEU A 224 2.99 -11.12 8.62
N GLY A 225 2.95 -11.60 9.87
CA GLY A 225 2.22 -12.81 10.23
C GLY A 225 0.74 -12.73 9.84
N LEU A 226 0.06 -11.64 10.20
CA LEU A 226 -1.35 -11.40 9.86
C LEU A 226 -1.58 -11.33 8.35
N ILE A 227 -0.72 -10.63 7.61
CA ILE A 227 -0.81 -10.53 6.14
C ILE A 227 -0.70 -11.91 5.51
N HIS A 228 0.25 -12.74 5.95
CA HIS A 228 0.43 -14.09 5.39
C HIS A 228 -0.70 -15.05 5.75
N ILE A 229 -1.34 -14.91 6.93
CA ILE A 229 -2.60 -15.59 7.22
C ILE A 229 -3.66 -15.19 6.18
N ASN A 230 -3.83 -13.90 5.91
CA ASN A 230 -4.84 -13.42 4.96
C ASN A 230 -4.57 -13.88 3.51
N GLN A 231 -3.30 -14.07 3.16
CA GLN A 231 -2.88 -14.59 1.84
C GLN A 231 -2.97 -16.12 1.74
N GLY A 232 -3.32 -16.84 2.81
CA GLY A 232 -3.34 -18.30 2.81
C GLY A 232 -1.94 -18.93 2.73
N LEU A 233 -0.94 -18.26 3.29
CA LEU A 233 0.45 -18.70 3.34
C LEU A 233 0.85 -19.07 4.78
N PRO A 234 0.34 -20.18 5.35
CA PRO A 234 0.41 -20.45 6.78
C PRO A 234 1.83 -20.69 7.30
N GLU A 235 2.72 -21.29 6.49
CA GLU A 235 4.12 -21.52 6.91
C GLU A 235 4.88 -20.21 7.13
N LEU A 236 4.69 -19.23 6.24
CA LEU A 236 5.30 -17.91 6.39
C LEU A 236 4.71 -17.17 7.59
N ALA A 237 3.39 -17.26 7.77
CA ALA A 237 2.74 -16.67 8.94
C ALA A 237 3.33 -17.20 10.25
N ILE A 238 3.55 -18.51 10.34
CA ILE A 238 4.09 -19.17 11.53
C ILE A 238 5.52 -18.71 11.82
N ASP A 239 6.38 -18.61 10.82
CA ASP A 239 7.75 -18.10 11.01
C ASP A 239 7.76 -16.69 11.63
N PHE A 240 7.00 -15.76 11.03
CA PHE A 240 6.94 -14.38 11.53
C PHE A 240 6.30 -14.28 12.91
N LEU A 241 5.23 -15.04 13.19
CA LEU A 241 4.58 -15.04 14.50
C LEU A 241 5.49 -15.65 15.58
N GLN A 242 6.21 -16.73 15.29
CA GLN A 242 7.19 -17.31 16.21
C GLN A 242 8.33 -16.33 16.51
N ARG A 243 8.83 -15.59 15.51
CA ARG A 243 9.81 -14.54 15.72
C ARG A 243 9.26 -13.41 16.59
N SER A 244 7.99 -13.01 16.40
CA SER A 244 7.38 -12.01 17.28
C SER A 244 7.28 -12.48 18.75
N LEU A 245 7.02 -13.78 18.99
CA LEU A 245 7.05 -14.38 20.33
C LEU A 245 8.46 -14.47 20.94
N GLN A 246 9.52 -14.47 20.14
CA GLN A 246 10.88 -14.39 20.68
C GLN A 246 11.14 -13.02 21.32
N ILE A 247 10.47 -11.96 20.82
CA ILE A 247 10.55 -10.60 21.35
C ILE A 247 9.58 -10.41 22.52
N GLU A 248 8.31 -10.84 22.35
CA GLU A 248 7.28 -10.78 23.39
C GLU A 248 6.68 -12.18 23.68
N PRO A 249 7.29 -12.96 24.60
CA PRO A 249 6.91 -14.37 24.83
C PRO A 249 5.54 -14.59 25.47
N GLU A 250 4.96 -13.58 26.11
CA GLU A 250 3.69 -13.64 26.85
C GLU A 250 2.56 -12.89 26.13
N ASN A 251 2.63 -12.81 24.80
CA ASN A 251 1.67 -12.09 23.98
C ASN A 251 0.52 -13.00 23.52
N HIS A 252 -0.60 -13.00 24.26
CA HIS A 252 -1.73 -13.90 23.97
C HIS A 252 -2.36 -13.69 22.56
N PRO A 253 -2.48 -12.47 21.99
CA PRO A 253 -2.93 -12.31 20.61
C PRO A 253 -2.08 -13.06 19.60
N VAL A 254 -0.76 -13.08 19.77
CA VAL A 254 0.15 -13.79 18.87
C VAL A 254 -0.09 -15.31 18.94
N TYR A 255 -0.28 -15.88 20.14
CA TYR A 255 -0.62 -17.29 20.29
C TYR A 255 -1.95 -17.66 19.61
N TYR A 256 -2.97 -16.79 19.69
CA TYR A 256 -4.21 -17.01 18.95
C TYR A 256 -3.99 -17.03 17.43
N GLN A 257 -3.22 -16.09 16.89
CA GLN A 257 -2.90 -16.06 15.46
C GLN A 257 -2.04 -17.24 15.04
N LEU A 258 -1.12 -17.69 15.91
CA LEU A 258 -0.31 -18.89 15.68
C LEU A 258 -1.19 -20.14 15.63
N GLY A 259 -2.21 -20.23 16.49
CA GLY A 259 -3.21 -21.30 16.44
C GLY A 259 -3.95 -21.32 15.11
N LYS A 260 -4.40 -20.14 14.64
CA LYS A 260 -5.07 -20.00 13.34
C LYS A 260 -4.18 -20.42 12.19
N ALA A 261 -2.93 -19.95 12.16
CA ALA A 261 -2.00 -20.31 11.09
C ALA A 261 -1.66 -21.81 11.08
N ASN A 262 -1.55 -22.46 12.25
CA ASN A 262 -1.32 -23.91 12.32
C ASN A 262 -2.55 -24.70 11.86
N GLU A 263 -3.76 -24.24 12.17
CA GLU A 263 -4.96 -24.84 11.63
C GLU A 263 -5.04 -24.74 10.10
N ASP A 264 -4.74 -23.56 9.55
CA ASP A 264 -4.67 -23.34 8.10
C ASP A 264 -3.59 -24.24 7.43
N ALA A 265 -2.55 -24.63 8.19
CA ALA A 265 -1.54 -25.61 7.76
C ALA A 265 -1.95 -27.09 7.96
N GLY A 266 -3.12 -27.36 8.58
CA GLY A 266 -3.56 -28.72 8.93
C GLY A 266 -2.86 -29.32 10.17
N ARG A 267 -2.08 -28.52 10.90
CA ARG A 267 -1.37 -28.89 12.13
C ARG A 267 -2.27 -28.71 13.36
N LEU A 268 -3.21 -29.63 13.52
CA LEU A 268 -4.26 -29.51 14.55
C LEU A 268 -3.72 -29.59 15.99
N ASP A 269 -2.69 -30.39 16.25
CA ASP A 269 -2.10 -30.51 17.58
C ASP A 269 -1.38 -29.21 18.00
N GLU A 270 -0.59 -28.63 17.10
CA GLU A 270 0.08 -27.35 17.32
C GLU A 270 -0.91 -26.19 17.40
N ALA A 271 -1.98 -26.22 16.60
CA ALA A 271 -3.06 -25.25 16.68
C ALA A 271 -3.74 -25.27 18.05
N LEU A 272 -4.07 -26.47 18.54
CA LEU A 272 -4.68 -26.67 19.86
C LEU A 272 -3.78 -26.15 20.97
N ALA A 273 -2.49 -26.49 20.94
CA ALA A 273 -1.52 -26.02 21.93
C ALA A 273 -1.42 -24.49 21.96
N ALA A 274 -1.36 -23.85 20.79
CA ALA A 274 -1.28 -22.39 20.70
C ALA A 274 -2.56 -21.70 21.21
N TYR A 275 -3.75 -22.21 20.87
CA TYR A 275 -5.00 -21.65 21.41
C TYR A 275 -5.13 -21.82 22.93
N GLN A 276 -4.70 -22.97 23.46
CA GLN A 276 -4.67 -23.20 24.91
C GLN A 276 -3.71 -22.24 25.62
N GLU A 277 -2.56 -21.96 25.04
CA GLU A 277 -1.60 -21.00 25.61
C GLU A 277 -2.15 -19.56 25.57
N SER A 278 -2.82 -19.17 24.48
CA SER A 278 -3.56 -17.90 24.41
C SER A 278 -4.57 -17.77 25.56
N LEU A 279 -5.37 -18.81 25.82
CA LEU A 279 -6.35 -18.84 26.91
C LEU A 279 -5.69 -18.87 28.30
N ARG A 280 -4.51 -19.49 28.43
CA ARG A 280 -3.77 -19.52 29.69
C ARG A 280 -3.29 -18.12 30.08
N LEU A 281 -2.80 -17.36 29.09
CA LEU A 281 -2.30 -16.00 29.27
C LEU A 281 -3.44 -14.97 29.46
N ALA A 282 -4.54 -15.12 28.71
CA ALA A 282 -5.76 -14.32 28.86
C ALA A 282 -6.97 -15.23 29.09
N PRO A 283 -7.25 -15.61 30.34
CA PRO A 283 -8.35 -16.52 30.66
C PRO A 283 -9.72 -15.84 30.72
N ASN A 284 -9.77 -14.50 30.78
CA ASN A 284 -11.01 -13.75 30.96
C ASN A 284 -11.35 -12.85 29.76
N PRO A 285 -12.40 -13.18 28.97
CA PRO A 285 -12.86 -12.36 27.85
C PRO A 285 -13.30 -10.95 28.26
N GLU A 286 -13.77 -10.74 29.49
CA GLU A 286 -14.29 -9.44 29.96
C GLU A 286 -13.20 -8.39 30.24
N LEU A 287 -11.93 -8.81 30.32
CA LEU A 287 -10.79 -7.92 30.63
C LEU A 287 -9.84 -7.73 29.44
N ASP A 288 -10.05 -8.47 28.36
CA ASP A 288 -9.22 -8.50 27.16
C ASP A 288 -9.72 -7.49 26.11
N TRP A 289 -9.74 -6.21 26.49
CA TRP A 289 -10.05 -5.11 25.56
C TRP A 289 -8.81 -4.77 24.74
N ASN A 290 -8.55 -5.56 23.71
CA ASN A 290 -7.57 -5.19 22.69
C ASN A 290 -8.19 -4.28 21.61
N TYR A 291 -7.34 -3.45 20.99
CA TYR A 291 -7.63 -2.32 20.11
C TYR A 291 -8.56 -2.57 18.89
N THR A 292 -9.09 -3.78 18.71
CA THR A 292 -9.99 -4.19 17.61
C THR A 292 -11.41 -4.53 18.06
N GLY A 293 -11.73 -4.53 19.36
CA GLY A 293 -13.05 -4.90 19.89
C GLY A 293 -13.40 -6.39 19.71
N MET A 294 -12.40 -7.23 19.44
CA MET A 294 -12.53 -8.68 19.25
C MET A 294 -12.35 -9.39 20.59
N ASP A 295 -13.32 -10.22 20.97
CA ASP A 295 -13.25 -11.09 22.15
C ASP A 295 -12.38 -12.32 21.84
N LEU A 296 -11.06 -12.12 21.83
CA LEU A 296 -10.06 -13.13 21.46
C LEU A 296 -10.12 -14.35 22.38
N SER A 297 -10.35 -14.15 23.68
CA SER A 297 -10.50 -15.25 24.65
C SER A 297 -11.70 -16.14 24.31
N LYS A 298 -12.84 -15.55 23.93
CA LYS A 298 -13.99 -16.32 23.45
C LYS A 298 -13.66 -17.10 22.16
N TRP A 299 -13.05 -16.45 21.18
CA TRP A 299 -12.69 -17.12 19.93
C TRP A 299 -11.66 -18.22 20.12
N ALA A 300 -10.67 -18.03 21.00
CA ALA A 300 -9.71 -19.07 21.33
C ALA A 300 -10.40 -20.28 21.96
N LYS A 301 -11.39 -20.06 22.84
CA LYS A 301 -12.20 -21.15 23.40
C LYS A 301 -13.00 -21.89 22.34
N GLU A 302 -13.71 -21.17 21.48
CA GLU A 302 -14.46 -21.75 20.37
C GLU A 302 -13.55 -22.52 19.40
N ALA A 303 -12.33 -22.01 19.16
CA ALA A 303 -11.33 -22.66 18.34
C ALA A 303 -10.80 -23.96 18.98
N VAL A 304 -10.53 -23.97 20.29
CA VAL A 304 -10.16 -25.20 21.02
C VAL A 304 -11.24 -26.27 20.86
N GLU A 305 -12.50 -25.94 21.13
CA GLU A 305 -13.62 -26.88 21.01
C GLU A 305 -13.75 -27.44 19.59
N ARG A 306 -13.56 -26.58 18.57
CA ARG A 306 -13.62 -26.97 17.17
C ARG A 306 -12.45 -27.86 16.75
N VAL A 307 -11.21 -27.49 17.09
CA VAL A 307 -10.00 -28.24 16.73
C VAL A 307 -10.00 -29.61 17.42
N GLU A 308 -10.45 -29.71 18.68
CA GLU A 308 -10.61 -31.01 19.36
C GLU A 308 -11.63 -31.91 18.67
N ALA A 309 -12.75 -31.35 18.19
CA ALA A 309 -13.76 -32.10 17.46
C ALA A 309 -13.22 -32.62 16.11
N LEU A 310 -12.45 -31.79 15.40
CA LEU A 310 -11.78 -32.17 14.15
C LEU A 310 -10.75 -33.27 14.38
N ALA A 311 -9.92 -33.16 15.42
CA ALA A 311 -8.92 -34.18 15.77
C ALA A 311 -9.58 -35.53 16.11
N LYS A 312 -10.69 -35.52 16.87
CA LYS A 312 -11.47 -36.73 17.18
C LYS A 312 -12.07 -37.36 15.91
N ALA A 313 -12.63 -36.55 15.01
CA ALA A 313 -13.19 -37.04 13.76
C ALA A 313 -12.12 -37.65 12.85
N ALA A 314 -10.93 -37.04 12.78
CA ALA A 314 -9.79 -37.55 12.03
C ALA A 314 -9.31 -38.91 12.57
N ALA A 315 -9.18 -39.06 13.90
CA ALA A 315 -8.79 -40.32 14.52
C ALA A 315 -9.77 -41.46 14.21
N VAL A 316 -11.08 -41.20 14.26
CA VAL A 316 -12.11 -42.18 13.89
C VAL A 316 -12.05 -42.54 12.41
N ALA A 317 -11.76 -41.57 11.54
CA ALA A 317 -11.61 -41.82 10.10
C ALA A 317 -10.37 -42.66 9.77
N GLU A 318 -9.27 -42.45 10.50
CA GLU A 318 -8.05 -43.25 10.38
C GLU A 318 -8.27 -44.71 10.85
N GLU A 319 -8.99 -44.92 11.96
CA GLU A 319 -9.40 -46.25 12.43
C GLU A 319 -10.32 -47.00 11.44
N LEU A 320 -11.08 -46.27 10.62
CA LEU A 320 -12.00 -46.82 9.62
C LEU A 320 -11.38 -46.97 8.22
N SER A 321 -10.16 -46.47 8.00
CA SER A 321 -9.39 -46.72 6.77
C SER A 321 -9.07 -48.22 6.68
N PRO A 322 -9.38 -48.90 5.55
CA PRO A 322 -9.57 -50.34 5.55
C PRO A 322 -8.28 -51.10 5.92
N VAL A 323 -8.37 -51.86 7.00
CA VAL A 323 -7.41 -52.90 7.42
C VAL A 323 -7.39 -54.11 6.46
N ASP A 324 -8.20 -54.15 5.40
CA ASP A 324 -8.31 -55.31 4.51
C ASP A 324 -7.74 -55.06 3.10
N ALA A 325 -6.41 -55.00 2.99
CA ALA A 325 -5.70 -55.33 1.75
C ALA A 325 -4.99 -56.71 1.80
N GLU A 326 -5.08 -57.43 2.92
CA GLU A 326 -4.60 -58.81 3.07
C GLU A 326 -5.76 -59.77 3.37
N LEU A 327 -6.75 -59.82 2.48
CA LEU A 327 -7.57 -61.02 2.32
C LEU A 327 -7.12 -61.74 1.06
N THR A 328 -6.09 -62.57 1.26
CA THR A 328 -5.92 -63.88 0.64
C THR A 328 -6.39 -63.94 -0.82
N ALA A 329 -5.47 -63.67 -1.74
CA ALA A 329 -5.41 -64.46 -2.95
C ALA A 329 -5.32 -65.93 -2.51
N THR A 330 -6.45 -66.62 -2.47
CA THR A 330 -6.49 -68.08 -2.42
C THR A 330 -5.77 -68.54 -3.68
N GLU A 331 -4.51 -68.93 -3.50
CA GLU A 331 -3.80 -69.80 -4.43
C GLU A 331 -4.77 -70.94 -4.79
N ASP A 332 -5.05 -71.05 -6.08
CA ASP A 332 -5.80 -72.14 -6.68
C ASP A 332 -4.77 -73.21 -7.08
N PRO A 333 -4.68 -74.37 -6.39
CA PRO A 333 -3.86 -75.47 -6.84
C PRO A 333 -4.80 -76.53 -7.42
N ALA A 334 -5.24 -76.35 -8.65
CA ALA A 334 -5.94 -77.40 -9.39
C ALA A 334 -5.63 -77.32 -10.89
N THR A 335 -4.38 -77.63 -11.24
CA THR A 335 -4.07 -78.29 -12.51
C THR A 335 -3.36 -79.62 -12.23
N ASP A 336 -3.87 -80.65 -12.91
CA ASP A 336 -3.31 -82.00 -13.14
C ASP A 336 -3.32 -82.99 -11.96
N GLU A 337 -3.78 -84.25 -12.07
CA GLU A 337 -3.87 -85.12 -13.27
C GLU A 337 -4.64 -86.46 -12.97
N LEU A 338 -5.07 -87.16 -14.04
CA LEU A 338 -5.40 -88.62 -14.19
C LEU A 338 -6.86 -89.04 -13.90
N VAL A 339 -7.65 -89.64 -14.83
CA VAL A 339 -7.40 -90.66 -15.88
C VAL A 339 -8.32 -90.46 -17.09
#